data_AF-A0A3C1KKM1-F1
#
_entry.id   AF-A0A3C1KKM1-F1
#
_cell.length_a   1.000
_cell.length_b   1.000
_cell.length_c   1.000
_cell.angle_alpha   90.00
_cell.angle_beta   90.00
_cell.angle_gamma   90.00
#
_symmetry.space_group_name_H-M   'P 1'
#
loop_
_entity.id
_entity.type
_entity.pdbx_description
1 polymer ?
#
loop_
_entity_poly.entity_id
_entity_poly.type
_entity_poly.pdbx_seq_one_letter_code
_entity_poly.pdbx_strand_id
1 'polypeptide(L)'
;MVGGSTENLNRARPVFATSAENIVHAGALGAGMLLKLCNNLITYAEFMAMSEACKLAEAGGLSIQALREVGLSNGVVNESMYRFVENRNAVTAHASGSGMENPFSAFGRLAEKDLDCALKSAQDLEVDLPSTRRLRQVVHDLFMNKA
;
A
#
# COMPACT_ATOMS: atom_id res chain seq x y z
N MET A 1 1.42 -7.17 13.73
CA MET A 1 2.89 -7.31 13.59
C MET A 1 3.52 -6.71 14.84
N VAL A 2 4.32 -7.47 15.59
CA VAL A 2 4.83 -7.03 16.91
C VAL A 2 6.33 -7.26 17.01
N GLY A 3 7.10 -6.25 17.41
CA GLY A 3 8.51 -6.39 17.78
C GLY A 3 8.70 -6.16 19.28
N GLY A 4 9.45 -7.03 19.95
CA GLY A 4 9.67 -6.99 21.40
C GLY A 4 10.03 -8.36 21.96
N SER A 5 10.24 -8.47 23.28
CA SER A 5 10.47 -9.77 23.91
C SER A 5 9.22 -10.66 23.85
N THR A 6 9.42 -11.98 23.81
CA THR A 6 8.33 -12.96 23.86
C THR A 6 7.49 -12.81 25.13
N GLU A 7 8.12 -12.48 26.26
CA GLU A 7 7.44 -12.22 27.53
C GLU A 7 6.46 -11.05 27.41
N ASN A 8 6.91 -9.90 26.89
CA ASN A 8 6.06 -8.73 26.70
C ASN A 8 4.93 -9.00 25.70
N LEU A 9 5.22 -9.74 24.63
CA LEU A 9 4.19 -10.16 23.68
C LEU A 9 3.14 -11.04 24.35
N ASN A 10 3.54 -12.04 25.15
CA ASN A 10 2.60 -12.93 25.83
C ASN A 10 1.71 -12.16 26.82
N ARG A 11 2.28 -11.19 27.54
CA ARG A 11 1.51 -10.30 28.43
C ARG A 11 0.52 -9.42 27.66
N ALA A 12 0.90 -8.91 26.49
CA ALA A 12 0.05 -8.03 25.68
C ALA A 12 -0.94 -8.77 24.77
N ARG A 13 -0.72 -10.07 24.53
CA ARG A 13 -1.52 -10.89 23.61
C ARG A 13 -3.03 -10.83 23.85
N PRO A 14 -3.55 -10.90 25.09
CA PRO A 14 -4.99 -10.78 25.33
C PRO A 14 -5.57 -9.45 24.85
N VAL A 15 -4.81 -8.36 24.96
CA VAL A 15 -5.23 -7.04 24.48
C VAL A 15 -5.24 -6.98 22.96
N PHE A 16 -4.17 -7.47 22.32
CA PHE A 16 -4.09 -7.50 20.86
C PHE A 16 -5.19 -8.38 20.23
N ALA A 17 -5.55 -9.49 20.88
CA ALA A 17 -6.59 -10.40 20.40
C ALA A 17 -8.00 -9.78 20.36
N THR A 18 -8.21 -8.60 20.97
CA THR A 18 -9.50 -7.90 20.90
C THR A 18 -9.76 -7.23 19.54
N SER A 19 -8.71 -7.00 18.74
CA SER A 19 -8.80 -6.25 17.48
C SER A 19 -7.98 -6.83 16.33
N ALA A 20 -7.01 -7.70 16.60
CA ALA A 20 -6.20 -8.36 15.59
C ALA A 20 -6.66 -9.81 15.39
N GLU A 21 -7.02 -10.15 14.16
CA GLU A 21 -7.26 -11.54 13.76
C GLU A 21 -5.97 -12.38 13.83
N ASN A 22 -4.83 -11.77 13.47
CA ASN A 22 -3.53 -12.44 13.48
C ASN A 22 -2.46 -11.61 14.21
N ILE A 23 -1.69 -12.27 15.08
CA ILE A 23 -0.62 -11.66 15.88
C ILE A 23 0.71 -12.34 15.53
N VAL A 24 1.47 -11.69 14.65
CA VAL A 24 2.80 -12.15 14.22
C VAL A 24 3.89 -11.49 15.07
N HIS A 25 4.72 -12.31 15.74
CA HIS A 25 5.94 -11.86 16.42
C HIS A 25 7.07 -11.74 15.40
N ALA A 26 7.47 -10.50 15.11
CA ALA A 26 8.46 -10.19 14.08
C ALA A 26 9.91 -10.24 14.59
N GLY A 27 10.12 -10.42 15.89
CA GLY A 27 11.44 -10.46 16.52
C GLY A 27 11.62 -9.38 17.59
N ALA A 28 12.85 -8.87 17.72
CA ALA A 28 13.22 -7.88 18.72
C ALA A 28 12.50 -6.52 18.54
N LEU A 29 12.71 -5.60 19.48
CA LEU A 29 12.18 -4.24 19.38
C LEU A 29 12.62 -3.60 18.04
N GLY A 30 11.68 -2.95 17.35
CA GLY A 30 11.89 -2.39 16.01
C GLY A 30 11.53 -3.33 14.85
N ALA A 31 11.65 -4.65 15.01
CA ALA A 31 11.38 -5.61 13.92
C ALA A 31 9.93 -5.57 13.43
N GLY A 32 8.97 -5.32 14.32
CA GLY A 32 7.56 -5.14 13.93
C GLY A 32 7.32 -3.90 13.06
N MET A 33 8.10 -2.83 13.27
CA MET A 33 8.03 -1.62 12.44
C MET A 33 8.61 -1.90 11.05
N LEU A 34 9.79 -2.53 10.99
CA LEU A 34 10.40 -2.90 9.71
C LEU A 34 9.47 -3.83 8.90
N LEU A 35 8.87 -4.84 9.54
CA LEU A 35 7.89 -5.71 8.88
C LEU A 35 6.68 -4.93 8.34
N LYS A 36 6.19 -3.93 9.08
CA LYS A 36 5.10 -3.06 8.62
C LYS A 36 5.50 -2.25 7.39
N LEU A 37 6.72 -1.70 7.37
CA LEU A 37 7.24 -0.95 6.23
C LEU A 37 7.40 -1.85 4.99
N CYS A 38 7.93 -3.07 5.16
CA CYS A 38 8.00 -4.06 4.07
C CYS A 38 6.62 -4.39 3.51
N ASN A 39 5.64 -4.67 4.38
CA ASN A 39 4.27 -4.97 3.97
C ASN A 39 3.65 -3.80 3.19
N ASN A 40 3.79 -2.57 3.70
CA ASN A 40 3.22 -1.39 3.05
C ASN A 40 3.91 -1.06 1.72
N LEU A 41 5.22 -1.25 1.61
CA LEU A 41 5.95 -1.11 0.36
C LEU A 41 5.36 -2.02 -0.73
N ILE A 42 5.13 -3.30 -0.41
CA ILE A 42 4.49 -4.26 -1.34
C ILE A 42 3.12 -3.74 -1.78
N THR A 43 2.28 -3.34 -0.83
CA THR A 43 0.94 -2.79 -1.13
C THR A 43 1.00 -1.59 -2.07
N TYR A 44 1.93 -0.65 -1.87
CA TYR A 44 2.04 0.53 -2.74
C TYR A 44 2.58 0.19 -4.13
N ALA A 45 3.51 -0.78 -4.23
CA ALA A 45 4.00 -1.27 -5.50
C ALA A 45 2.90 -1.98 -6.29
N GLU A 46 2.08 -2.80 -5.63
CA GLU A 46 0.89 -3.43 -6.21
C GLU A 46 -0.09 -2.38 -6.73
N PHE A 47 -0.37 -1.33 -5.97
CA PHE A 47 -1.26 -0.25 -6.39
C PHE A 47 -0.74 0.51 -7.61
N MET A 48 0.57 0.76 -7.66
CA MET A 48 1.22 1.36 -8.84
C MET A 48 1.05 0.47 -10.06
N ALA A 49 1.42 -0.82 -9.95
CA ALA A 49 1.32 -1.76 -11.05
C ALA A 49 -0.13 -1.91 -11.55
N MET A 50 -1.10 -1.99 -10.64
CA MET A 50 -2.51 -2.05 -11.01
C MET A 50 -2.96 -0.77 -11.73
N SER A 51 -2.57 0.40 -11.23
CA SER A 51 -2.94 1.68 -11.84
C SER A 51 -2.35 1.84 -13.25
N GLU A 52 -1.10 1.47 -13.47
CA GLU A 52 -0.47 1.50 -14.79
C GLU A 52 -1.08 0.48 -15.75
N ALA A 53 -1.36 -0.74 -15.27
CA ALA A 53 -2.01 -1.78 -16.07
C ALA A 53 -3.42 -1.37 -16.50
N CYS A 54 -4.21 -0.72 -15.64
CA CYS A 54 -5.51 -0.18 -15.99
C CYS A 54 -5.41 0.86 -17.11
N LYS A 55 -4.49 1.82 -16.99
CA LYS A 55 -4.28 2.85 -18.03
C LYS A 55 -3.88 2.23 -19.37
N LEU A 56 -2.98 1.24 -19.35
CA LEU A 56 -2.56 0.55 -20.57
C LEU A 56 -3.72 -0.26 -21.18
N ALA A 57 -4.51 -0.94 -20.36
CA ALA A 57 -5.70 -1.66 -20.80
C ALA A 57 -6.71 -0.73 -21.47
N GLU A 58 -7.05 0.40 -20.84
CA GLU A 58 -7.95 1.41 -21.39
C GLU A 58 -7.42 1.98 -22.72
N ALA A 59 -6.13 2.34 -22.79
CA ALA A 59 -5.50 2.82 -24.01
C ALA A 59 -5.50 1.78 -25.14
N GLY A 60 -5.44 0.50 -24.79
CA GLY A 60 -5.56 -0.64 -25.71
C GLY A 60 -7.01 -1.02 -26.05
N GLY A 61 -8.02 -0.31 -25.52
CA GLY A 61 -9.44 -0.61 -25.74
C GLY A 61 -9.96 -1.82 -24.95
N LEU A 62 -9.22 -2.28 -23.93
CA LEU A 62 -9.64 -3.34 -23.02
C LEU A 62 -10.41 -2.76 -21.84
N SER A 63 -11.38 -3.52 -21.33
CA SER A 63 -12.08 -3.16 -20.10
C SER A 63 -11.23 -3.52 -18.88
N ILE A 64 -11.31 -2.70 -17.83
CA ILE A 64 -10.70 -3.01 -16.53
C ILE A 64 -11.27 -4.33 -15.97
N GLN A 65 -12.54 -4.63 -16.27
CA GLN A 65 -13.18 -5.87 -15.87
C GLN A 65 -12.48 -7.12 -16.45
N ALA A 66 -12.05 -7.08 -17.72
CA ALA A 66 -11.30 -8.19 -18.31
C ALA A 66 -9.95 -8.40 -17.60
N LEU A 67 -9.24 -7.32 -17.26
CA LEU A 67 -8.01 -7.37 -16.46
C LEU A 67 -8.26 -7.99 -15.08
N ARG A 68 -9.35 -7.59 -14.40
CA ARG A 68 -9.76 -8.14 -13.11
C ARG A 68 -10.07 -9.64 -13.18
N GLU A 69 -10.84 -10.07 -14.17
CA GLU A 69 -11.24 -11.47 -14.34
C GLU A 69 -10.02 -12.38 -14.52
N VAL A 70 -9.12 -12.04 -15.44
CA VAL A 70 -7.88 -12.79 -15.65
C VAL A 70 -7.01 -12.76 -14.40
N GLY A 71 -6.80 -11.58 -13.80
CA GLY A 71 -5.93 -11.42 -12.64
C GLY A 71 -6.40 -12.14 -11.38
N LEU A 72 -7.72 -12.21 -11.14
CA LEU A 72 -8.27 -13.00 -10.05
C LEU A 72 -8.17 -14.51 -10.33
N SER A 73 -8.35 -14.92 -11.59
CA SER A 73 -8.32 -16.35 -11.97
C SER A 73 -6.95 -17.00 -11.77
N ASN A 74 -5.87 -16.22 -11.90
CA ASN A 74 -4.49 -16.70 -11.80
C ASN A 74 -3.75 -16.19 -10.55
N GLY A 75 -4.43 -15.41 -9.69
CA GLY A 75 -3.88 -14.89 -8.44
C GLY A 75 -2.90 -13.72 -8.59
N VAL A 76 -2.78 -13.11 -9.78
CA VAL A 76 -1.92 -11.93 -10.01
C VAL A 76 -2.52 -10.67 -9.41
N VAL A 77 -3.85 -10.56 -9.39
CA VAL A 77 -4.58 -9.42 -8.83
C VAL A 77 -5.32 -9.89 -7.58
N ASN A 78 -5.26 -9.08 -6.53
CA ASN A 78 -6.11 -9.25 -5.34
C ASN A 78 -7.23 -8.20 -5.31
N GLU A 79 -8.26 -8.44 -4.49
CA GLU A 79 -9.42 -7.54 -4.42
C GLU A 79 -9.02 -6.14 -3.91
N SER A 80 -8.02 -6.02 -3.02
CA SER A 80 -7.55 -4.73 -2.51
C SER A 80 -6.94 -3.84 -3.58
N MET A 81 -6.16 -4.42 -4.50
CA MET A 81 -5.61 -3.70 -5.67
C MET A 81 -6.71 -3.13 -6.56
N TYR A 82 -7.71 -3.95 -6.87
CA TYR A 82 -8.83 -3.53 -7.71
C TYR A 82 -9.66 -2.43 -7.04
N ARG A 83 -10.02 -2.62 -5.77
CA ARG A 83 -10.80 -1.64 -5.00
C ARG A 83 -10.08 -0.32 -4.81
N PHE A 84 -8.75 -0.34 -4.69
CA PHE A 84 -7.97 0.89 -4.66
C PHE A 84 -8.22 1.74 -5.92
N VAL A 85 -8.07 1.16 -7.12
CA VAL A 85 -8.25 1.89 -8.38
C VAL A 85 -9.70 2.34 -8.57
N GLU A 86 -10.67 1.45 -8.32
CA GLU A 86 -12.09 1.74 -8.46
C GLU A 86 -12.54 2.89 -7.54
N ASN A 87 -12.23 2.81 -6.25
CA ASN A 87 -12.62 3.83 -5.27
C ASN A 87 -11.91 5.16 -5.52
N ARG A 88 -10.62 5.13 -5.84
CA ARG A 88 -9.84 6.34 -6.17
C ARG A 88 -10.44 7.07 -7.36
N ASN A 89 -10.74 6.34 -8.44
CA ASN A 89 -11.27 6.92 -9.67
C ASN A 89 -12.68 7.47 -9.45
N ALA A 90 -13.53 6.74 -8.73
CA ALA A 90 -14.87 7.20 -8.36
C ALA A 90 -14.80 8.51 -7.57
N VAL A 91 -13.99 8.58 -6.51
CA VAL A 91 -13.85 9.81 -5.71
C VAL A 91 -13.29 10.97 -6.54
N THR A 92 -12.29 10.72 -7.38
CA THR A 92 -11.67 11.76 -8.22
C THR A 92 -12.69 12.35 -9.21
N ALA A 93 -13.58 11.53 -9.76
CA ALA A 93 -14.66 11.99 -10.64
C ALA A 93 -15.69 12.89 -9.92
N HIS A 94 -15.89 12.72 -8.62
CA HIS A 94 -16.86 13.48 -7.82
C HIS A 94 -16.25 14.71 -7.13
N ALA A 95 -14.95 14.71 -6.86
CA ALA A 95 -14.24 15.79 -6.15
C ALA A 95 -14.01 17.05 -7.00
N SER A 96 -14.16 16.96 -8.32
CA SER A 96 -13.95 18.06 -9.27
C SER A 96 -14.97 19.21 -9.17
N GLY A 97 -16.02 19.10 -8.35
CA GLY A 97 -17.10 20.11 -8.26
C GLY A 97 -17.40 20.71 -6.88
N SER A 98 -16.88 20.17 -5.77
CA SER A 98 -17.46 20.44 -4.43
C SER A 98 -16.57 21.18 -3.43
N GLY A 99 -15.33 21.54 -3.78
CA GLY A 99 -14.39 22.18 -2.84
C GLY A 99 -13.99 21.29 -1.64
N MET A 100 -14.38 20.01 -1.66
CA MET A 100 -14.05 19.02 -0.65
C MET A 100 -12.64 18.46 -0.92
N GLU A 101 -11.78 18.45 0.09
CA GLU A 101 -10.45 17.81 -0.04
C GLU A 101 -10.61 16.33 -0.39
N ASN A 102 -9.85 15.87 -1.40
CA ASN A 102 -9.86 14.48 -1.81
C ASN A 102 -9.39 13.60 -0.62
N PRO A 103 -10.22 12.70 -0.08
CA PRO A 103 -9.86 11.86 1.08
C PRO A 103 -8.63 10.99 0.83
N PHE A 104 -8.32 10.67 -0.43
CA PHE A 104 -7.10 9.96 -0.79
C PHE A 104 -5.82 10.77 -0.54
N SER A 105 -5.91 12.09 -0.32
CA SER A 105 -4.72 12.94 -0.14
C SER A 105 -4.05 12.66 1.20
N ALA A 106 -4.87 12.41 2.24
CA ALA A 106 -4.36 11.94 3.52
C ALA A 106 -3.69 10.56 3.40
N PHE A 107 -4.29 9.63 2.64
CA PHE A 107 -3.69 8.32 2.40
C PHE A 107 -2.39 8.41 1.58
N GLY A 108 -2.34 9.31 0.60
CA GLY A 108 -1.13 9.62 -0.16
C GLY A 108 0.01 10.08 0.76
N ARG A 109 -0.25 11.05 1.64
CA ARG A 109 0.75 11.53 2.62
C ARG A 109 1.23 10.44 3.58
N LEU A 110 0.34 9.52 3.98
CA LEU A 110 0.73 8.37 4.81
C LEU A 110 1.64 7.42 4.03
N ALA A 111 1.34 7.15 2.77
CA ALA A 111 2.16 6.32 1.90
C ALA A 111 3.55 6.93 1.64
N GLU A 112 3.60 8.25 1.44
CA GLU A 112 4.86 9.01 1.35
C GLU A 112 5.71 8.80 2.60
N LYS A 113 5.14 9.05 3.78
CA LYS A 113 5.82 8.93 5.07
C LYS A 113 6.30 7.49 5.32
N ASP A 114 5.49 6.48 5.00
CA ASP A 114 5.90 5.07 5.16
C ASP A 114 7.05 4.72 4.19
N LEU A 115 7.01 5.20 2.94
CA LEU A 115 8.11 4.99 1.98
C LEU A 115 9.37 5.76 2.34
N ASP A 116 9.27 6.96 2.94
CA ASP A 116 10.42 7.69 3.50
C ASP A 116 11.07 6.88 4.62
N CYS A 117 10.28 6.32 5.55
CA CYS A 117 10.79 5.44 6.60
C CYS A 117 11.44 4.16 6.04
N ALA A 118 10.87 3.58 4.99
CA ALA A 118 11.42 2.40 4.33
C ALA A 118 12.76 2.70 3.65
N LEU A 119 12.87 3.80 2.91
CA LEU A 119 14.11 4.23 2.28
C LEU A 119 15.18 4.61 3.31
N LYS A 120 14.80 5.23 4.42
CA LYS A 120 15.72 5.52 5.53
C LYS A 120 16.25 4.22 6.16
N SER A 121 15.37 3.26 6.40
CA SER A 121 15.75 1.94 6.94
C SER A 121 16.66 1.19 5.97
N ALA A 122 16.40 1.28 4.67
CA ALA A 122 17.26 0.69 3.64
C ALA A 122 18.65 1.34 3.60
N GLN A 123 18.74 2.66 3.77
CA GLN A 123 20.01 3.36 3.91
C GLN A 123 20.79 2.88 5.13
N ASP A 124 20.15 2.77 6.30
CA ASP A 124 20.79 2.33 7.54
C ASP A 124 21.26 0.86 7.48
N LEU A 125 20.64 0.06 6.61
CA LEU A 125 20.96 -1.36 6.38
C LEU A 125 21.82 -1.58 5.12
N GLU A 126 22.23 -0.52 4.42
CA GLU A 126 23.02 -0.58 3.19
C GLU A 126 22.36 -1.42 2.06
N VAL A 127 21.03 -1.35 1.94
CA VAL A 127 20.25 -2.02 0.90
C VAL A 127 19.77 -1.02 -0.15
N ASP A 128 19.97 -1.32 -1.43
CA ASP A 128 19.45 -0.47 -2.51
C ASP A 128 18.02 -0.85 -2.92
N LEU A 129 17.13 0.15 -2.96
CA LEU A 129 15.72 -0.01 -3.32
C LEU A 129 15.34 0.94 -4.48
N PRO A 130 15.85 0.72 -5.71
CA PRO A 130 15.71 1.66 -6.81
C PRO A 130 14.24 1.89 -7.23
N SER A 131 13.45 0.81 -7.34
CA SER A 131 12.02 0.92 -7.67
C SER A 131 11.24 1.67 -6.59
N THR A 132 11.61 1.47 -5.32
CA THR A 132 10.98 2.17 -4.19
C THR A 132 11.28 3.67 -4.20
N ARG A 133 12.49 4.08 -4.61
CA ARG A 133 12.79 5.51 -4.82
C ARG A 133 11.88 6.14 -5.87
N ARG A 134 11.64 5.45 -6.99
CA ARG A 134 10.71 5.93 -8.01
C ARG A 134 9.28 5.97 -7.48
N LEU A 135 8.84 4.90 -6.82
CA LEU A 135 7.52 4.81 -6.21
C LEU A 135 7.28 5.96 -5.23
N ARG A 136 8.23 6.27 -4.36
CA ARG A 136 8.14 7.37 -3.40
C ARG A 136 7.89 8.72 -4.07
N GLN A 137 8.49 8.99 -5.22
CA GLN A 137 8.32 10.26 -5.95
C GLN A 137 6.90 10.45 -6.48
N VAL A 138 6.16 9.37 -6.74
CA VAL A 138 4.85 9.44 -7.41
C VAL A 138 3.72 8.88 -6.58
N VAL A 139 3.99 8.30 -5.40
CA VAL A 139 2.95 7.63 -4.60
C VAL A 139 1.82 8.60 -4.22
N HIS A 140 2.11 9.86 -3.93
CA HIS A 140 1.06 10.83 -3.63
C HIS A 140 0.16 11.04 -4.85
N ASP A 141 0.76 11.24 -6.02
CA ASP A 141 0.04 11.41 -7.28
C ASP A 141 -0.72 10.14 -7.70
N LEU A 142 -0.19 8.96 -7.37
CA LEU A 142 -0.89 7.69 -7.54
C LEU A 142 -2.20 7.67 -6.75
N PHE A 143 -2.21 8.14 -5.51
CA PHE A 143 -3.43 8.26 -4.70
C PHE A 143 -4.35 9.38 -5.20
N MET A 144 -3.81 10.41 -5.84
CA MET A 144 -4.56 11.52 -6.46
C MET A 144 -5.04 11.26 -7.89
N ASN A 145 -4.76 10.08 -8.45
CA ASN A 145 -5.02 9.75 -9.85
C ASN A 145 -4.38 10.74 -10.84
N LYS A 146 -3.16 11.19 -10.53
CA LYS A 146 -2.34 12.13 -11.32
C LYS A 146 -1.02 11.54 -11.83
N ALA A 147 -0.57 10.43 -11.23
CA ALA A 147 0.55 9.62 -11.71
C ALA A 147 0.05 8.72 -12.82
#